data_AF-A0A7X3YW12-F1
#
_entry.id   AF-A0A7X3YW12-F1
#
_cell.length_a   1.000
_cell.length_b   1.000
_cell.length_c   1.000
_cell.angle_alpha   90.00
_cell.angle_beta   90.00
_cell.angle_gamma   90.00
#
_symmetry.space_group_name_H-M   'P 1'
#
loop_
_entity.id
_entity.type
_entity.pdbx_description
1 polymer ?
#
loop_
_entity_poly.entity_id
_entity_poly.type
_entity_poly.pdbx_seq_one_letter_code
_entity_poly.pdbx_strand_id
1 'polypeptide(L)'
;MPKQPSYAHCARRVDRSFRSIGLAILMLALVIPSGAVGQEDQGFAPKAATKESEGSVTTTTELMALDQKNWQRPQSAFKWIAMARDIKMPWDTFGRQGWMTDDAYVEPVDPGASEFSPDTDIFYLVFAVSALDAPSQYRAAWFHMPDGQTPSTELTGTDALFMEMNEKAGYLEIYRPEDGWKKGKYLVKLYFESPGQDLYEPNVIGTMAFTITD
;
A
#
# COMPACT_ATOMS: atom_id res chain seq x y z
N MET A 1 13.09 22.91 -44.42
CA MET A 1 12.49 21.66 -44.93
C MET A 1 13.58 20.87 -45.63
N PRO A 2 13.70 19.54 -45.46
CA PRO A 2 12.63 18.53 -45.64
C PRO A 2 12.29 17.78 -44.33
N LYS A 3 11.01 17.61 -43.95
CA LYS A 3 9.97 16.65 -44.38
C LYS A 3 10.29 15.17 -44.05
N GLN A 4 9.53 14.65 -43.08
CA GLN A 4 9.42 13.27 -42.60
C GLN A 4 9.03 12.28 -43.70
N PRO A 5 9.05 10.98 -43.38
CA PRO A 5 7.86 10.18 -43.60
C PRO A 5 7.34 9.53 -42.31
N SER A 6 6.03 9.71 -42.15
CA SER A 6 5.10 9.00 -41.28
C SER A 6 5.01 7.52 -41.70
N TYR A 7 4.95 6.61 -40.73
CA TYR A 7 4.43 5.26 -40.92
C TYR A 7 3.34 5.00 -39.89
N ALA A 8 2.10 5.03 -40.37
CA ALA A 8 0.91 4.63 -39.65
C ALA A 8 0.58 3.15 -39.91
N HIS A 9 -0.01 2.55 -38.88
CA HIS A 9 -0.90 1.38 -38.88
C HIS A 9 -0.44 0.05 -39.51
N CYS A 10 -0.27 -0.94 -38.63
CA CYS A 10 -0.73 -2.30 -38.93
C CYS A 10 -1.32 -2.93 -37.65
N ALA A 11 -2.64 -2.84 -37.51
CA ALA A 11 -3.40 -3.62 -36.55
C ALA A 11 -3.42 -5.08 -37.02
N ARG A 12 -2.84 -6.00 -36.24
CA ARG A 12 -2.95 -7.44 -36.48
C ARG A 12 -3.89 -8.05 -35.45
N ARG A 13 -5.13 -8.28 -35.90
CA ARG A 13 -6.17 -9.10 -35.30
C ARG A 13 -5.58 -10.50 -35.03
N VAL A 14 -5.53 -10.92 -33.76
CA VAL A 14 -5.18 -12.28 -33.37
C VAL A 14 -6.47 -13.09 -33.32
N ASP A 15 -6.64 -13.98 -34.28
CA ASP A 15 -7.78 -14.88 -34.38
C ASP A 15 -7.76 -15.92 -33.25
N ARG A 16 -8.94 -16.10 -32.66
CA ARG A 16 -9.26 -17.16 -31.70
C ARG A 16 -9.30 -18.50 -32.41
N SER A 17 -8.41 -19.41 -32.05
CA SER A 17 -8.67 -20.84 -32.17
C SER A 17 -7.93 -21.61 -31.09
N PHE A 18 -8.60 -21.91 -29.97
CA PHE A 18 -8.16 -22.98 -29.09
C PHE A 18 -9.25 -24.03 -29.00
N ARG A 19 -8.85 -25.21 -29.46
CA ARG A 19 -9.63 -26.42 -29.63
C ARG A 19 -10.02 -27.00 -28.27
N SER A 20 -11.27 -27.44 -28.19
CA SER A 20 -11.83 -28.25 -27.13
C SER A 20 -10.98 -29.50 -26.87
N ILE A 21 -10.51 -29.67 -25.63
CA ILE A 21 -10.02 -30.93 -25.11
C ILE A 21 -11.10 -31.43 -24.15
N GLY A 22 -11.80 -32.48 -24.56
CA GLY A 22 -12.74 -33.19 -23.71
C GLY A 22 -11.99 -33.95 -22.61
N LEU A 23 -12.46 -33.82 -21.37
CA LEU A 23 -12.05 -34.67 -20.27
C LEU A 23 -13.31 -35.33 -19.69
N ALA A 24 -13.39 -36.63 -19.86
CA ALA A 24 -14.46 -37.47 -19.36
C ALA A 24 -14.36 -37.59 -17.83
N ILE A 25 -15.45 -37.26 -17.13
CA ILE A 25 -15.61 -37.46 -15.69
C ILE A 25 -16.15 -38.86 -15.47
N LEU A 26 -15.33 -39.74 -14.88
CA LEU A 26 -15.71 -41.06 -14.43
C LEU A 26 -16.36 -40.93 -13.03
N MET A 27 -17.68 -41.13 -12.98
CA MET A 27 -18.45 -41.33 -11.76
C MET A 27 -18.11 -42.71 -11.18
N LEU A 28 -17.67 -42.76 -9.92
CA LEU A 28 -17.74 -43.99 -9.13
C LEU A 28 -18.37 -43.68 -7.78
N ALA A 29 -19.63 -44.09 -7.64
CA ALA A 29 -20.34 -44.18 -6.38
C ALA A 29 -19.92 -45.45 -5.66
N LEU A 30 -19.60 -45.37 -4.37
CA LEU A 30 -19.56 -46.54 -3.49
C LEU A 30 -20.35 -46.22 -2.20
N VAL A 31 -21.34 -47.07 -1.94
CA VAL A 31 -22.28 -47.03 -0.82
C VAL A 31 -21.87 -48.10 0.21
N ILE A 32 -21.54 -47.63 1.44
CA ILE A 32 -21.74 -48.12 2.84
C ILE A 32 -21.81 -49.64 3.15
N PRO A 33 -21.29 -50.14 4.31
CA PRO A 33 -22.09 -50.18 5.55
C PRO A 33 -21.33 -49.96 6.88
N SER A 34 -22.12 -49.69 7.92
CA SER A 34 -21.84 -49.43 9.32
C SER A 34 -21.04 -50.50 10.08
N GLY A 35 -20.24 -50.07 11.04
CA GLY A 35 -19.67 -50.92 12.09
C GLY A 35 -19.24 -50.08 13.29
N ALA A 36 -19.94 -50.24 14.41
CA ALA A 36 -19.68 -49.61 15.69
C ALA A 36 -18.52 -50.29 16.43
N VAL A 37 -17.57 -49.52 16.96
CA VAL A 37 -16.78 -49.86 18.15
C VAL A 37 -16.59 -48.57 18.94
N GLY A 38 -16.99 -48.62 20.20
CA GLY A 38 -17.01 -47.50 21.13
C GLY A 38 -15.62 -47.10 21.63
N GLN A 39 -15.52 -45.81 21.97
CA GLN A 39 -14.43 -45.27 22.77
C GLN A 39 -15.09 -44.42 23.87
N GLU A 40 -15.18 -44.98 25.07
CA GLU A 40 -15.23 -44.19 26.30
C GLU A 40 -13.87 -43.51 26.45
N ASP A 41 -13.84 -42.19 26.58
CA ASP A 41 -13.39 -41.54 27.82
C ASP A 41 -13.38 -40.01 27.64
N GLN A 42 -13.71 -39.32 28.74
CA GLN A 42 -13.50 -37.89 29.03
C GLN A 42 -14.50 -36.90 28.46
N GLY A 43 -15.47 -36.58 29.31
CA GLY A 43 -16.41 -35.49 29.13
C GLY A 43 -15.73 -34.14 29.01
N PHE A 44 -16.20 -33.36 28.04
CA PHE A 44 -16.22 -31.92 28.13
C PHE A 44 -17.53 -31.45 27.50
N ALA A 45 -18.43 -30.94 28.34
CA ALA A 45 -19.67 -30.33 27.88
C ALA A 45 -19.35 -29.15 26.94
N PRO A 46 -20.05 -28.98 25.80
CA PRO A 46 -19.92 -27.75 25.03
C PRO A 46 -20.63 -26.65 25.81
N LYS A 47 -19.83 -25.78 26.43
CA LYS A 47 -20.33 -24.54 27.03
C LYS A 47 -20.83 -23.67 25.89
N ALA A 48 -22.16 -23.54 25.78
CA ALA A 48 -22.80 -22.50 25.01
C ALA A 48 -22.24 -21.14 25.48
N ALA A 49 -21.39 -20.55 24.65
CA ALA A 49 -20.97 -19.16 24.78
C ALA A 49 -21.66 -18.38 23.67
N THR A 50 -22.92 -18.04 23.91
CA THR A 50 -23.49 -16.80 23.40
C THR A 50 -22.68 -15.66 24.01
N LYS A 51 -22.08 -14.83 23.16
CA LYS A 51 -22.10 -13.36 23.28
C LYS A 51 -21.56 -12.78 21.98
N GLU A 52 -22.49 -12.22 21.23
CA GLU A 52 -22.25 -11.21 20.21
C GLU A 52 -21.21 -10.21 20.74
N SER A 53 -20.12 -10.07 20.00
CA SER A 53 -19.21 -8.93 20.16
C SER A 53 -19.81 -7.75 19.40
N GLU A 54 -20.88 -7.17 19.95
CA GLU A 54 -21.16 -5.76 19.74
C GLU A 54 -20.20 -4.95 20.61
N GLY A 55 -19.49 -4.00 20.00
CA GLY A 55 -18.75 -2.97 20.72
C GLY A 55 -17.23 -3.01 20.54
N SER A 56 -16.76 -2.61 19.37
CA SER A 56 -15.93 -1.41 19.21
C SER A 56 -15.55 -1.28 17.74
N VAL A 57 -16.34 -0.55 16.95
CA VAL A 57 -15.83 0.03 15.69
C VAL A 57 -14.91 1.18 16.11
N THR A 58 -13.79 0.85 16.75
CA THR A 58 -12.60 1.68 16.63
C THR A 58 -12.14 1.37 15.23
N THR A 59 -12.54 2.22 14.29
CA THR A 59 -12.31 2.08 12.85
C THR A 59 -10.88 1.59 12.66
N THR A 60 -10.65 0.47 11.96
CA THR A 60 -9.31 -0.10 11.72
C THR A 60 -8.26 0.94 11.32
N THR A 61 -8.72 2.02 10.67
CA THR A 61 -8.00 3.26 10.38
C THR A 61 -7.30 3.92 11.57
N GLU A 62 -7.92 4.00 12.75
CA GLU A 62 -7.40 4.66 13.94
C GLU A 62 -6.32 3.82 14.63
N LEU A 63 -6.41 2.49 14.56
CA LEU A 63 -5.40 1.58 15.11
C LEU A 63 -4.11 1.54 14.28
N MET A 64 -4.17 1.94 13.01
CA MET A 64 -3.01 1.97 12.10
C MET A 64 -2.46 3.39 11.86
N ALA A 65 -3.03 4.39 12.53
CA ALA A 65 -2.64 5.79 12.35
C ALA A 65 -1.21 6.04 12.86
N LEU A 66 -0.35 6.50 11.95
CA LEU A 66 1.00 6.92 12.26
C LEU A 66 1.01 8.33 12.86
N ASP A 67 1.91 8.54 13.81
CA ASP A 67 2.05 9.80 14.53
C ASP A 67 2.88 10.80 13.73
N GLN A 68 2.21 11.81 13.19
CA GLN A 68 2.84 12.88 12.42
C GLN A 68 3.53 13.94 13.28
N LYS A 69 3.10 14.11 14.55
CA LYS A 69 3.68 15.12 15.45
C LYS A 69 5.01 14.66 16.02
N ASN A 70 5.10 13.40 16.40
CA ASN A 70 6.33 12.78 16.91
C ASN A 70 6.95 11.85 15.87
N TRP A 71 7.06 12.31 14.62
CA TRP A 71 7.45 11.50 13.46
C TRP A 71 8.82 10.80 13.57
N GLN A 72 9.74 11.35 14.36
CA GLN A 72 11.11 10.83 14.57
C GLN A 72 11.20 9.55 15.40
N ARG A 73 10.06 8.98 15.82
CA ARG A 73 10.03 7.74 16.60
C ARG A 73 9.80 6.52 15.71
N PRO A 74 10.35 5.34 16.08
CA PRO A 74 9.99 4.10 15.44
C PRO A 74 8.48 3.85 15.50
N GLN A 75 7.90 3.54 14.34
CA GLN A 75 6.48 3.24 14.22
C GLN A 75 6.23 2.30 13.03
N SER A 76 5.47 1.23 13.28
CA SER A 76 5.26 0.16 12.30
C SER A 76 6.60 -0.38 11.76
N ALA A 77 6.75 -0.50 10.44
CA ALA A 77 7.96 -0.93 9.75
C ALA A 77 9.04 0.17 9.63
N PHE A 78 8.74 1.39 10.07
CA PHE A 78 9.62 2.56 9.87
C PHE A 78 10.41 2.87 11.14
N LYS A 79 11.69 3.22 10.98
CA LYS A 79 12.48 3.86 12.04
C LYS A 79 11.96 5.27 12.33
N TRP A 80 11.50 5.95 11.28
CA TRP A 80 10.73 7.19 11.31
C TRP A 80 10.07 7.39 9.95
N ILE A 81 8.98 8.14 9.93
CA ILE A 81 8.25 8.50 8.70
C ILE A 81 7.53 9.82 8.93
N ALA A 82 7.64 10.74 7.98
CA ALA A 82 7.04 12.05 8.03
C ALA A 82 6.43 12.41 6.68
N MET A 83 5.27 13.08 6.73
CA MET A 83 4.79 13.83 5.59
C MET A 83 5.55 15.16 5.54
N ALA A 84 5.96 15.58 4.35
CA ALA A 84 6.87 16.70 4.14
C ALA A 84 6.42 17.51 2.92
N ARG A 85 6.67 18.80 2.94
CA ARG A 85 6.33 19.69 1.81
C ARG A 85 7.31 19.56 0.65
N ASP A 86 8.55 19.21 0.97
CA ASP A 86 9.61 19.03 0.00
C ASP A 86 10.62 18.02 0.55
N ILE A 87 11.58 17.64 -0.27
CA ILE A 87 12.71 16.80 0.11
C ILE A 87 14.02 17.55 -0.10
N LYS A 88 14.99 17.26 0.76
CA LYS A 88 16.36 17.71 0.58
C LYS A 88 17.26 16.49 0.40
N MET A 89 18.08 16.53 -0.65
CA MET A 89 19.17 15.59 -0.85
C MET A 89 20.49 16.29 -0.50
N PRO A 90 20.97 16.20 0.75
CA PRO A 90 22.16 16.92 1.21
C PRO A 90 23.45 16.61 0.42
N TRP A 91 23.48 15.53 -0.36
CA TRP A 91 24.57 15.17 -1.27
C TRP A 91 24.04 14.90 -2.68
N ASP A 92 24.35 15.80 -3.59
CA ASP A 92 24.00 15.68 -5.01
C ASP A 92 25.21 15.20 -5.84
N THR A 93 26.14 14.43 -5.28
CA THR A 93 27.50 14.32 -5.85
C THR A 93 28.22 12.99 -5.56
N PHE A 94 28.29 12.18 -6.63
CA PHE A 94 29.30 11.17 -7.03
C PHE A 94 29.68 10.03 -6.07
N GLY A 95 28.90 8.95 -6.13
CA GLY A 95 29.26 7.61 -5.61
C GLY A 95 28.24 6.57 -6.08
N ARG A 96 28.61 5.27 -6.19
CA ARG A 96 27.59 4.23 -6.38
C ARG A 96 26.65 4.28 -5.19
N GLN A 97 25.34 4.33 -5.43
CA GLN A 97 24.36 4.01 -4.39
C GLN A 97 24.65 2.58 -3.91
N GLY A 98 24.94 2.42 -2.62
CA GLY A 98 25.16 1.13 -1.96
C GLY A 98 26.62 0.70 -1.74
N TRP A 99 26.76 -0.13 -0.69
CA TRP A 99 27.93 -0.85 -0.14
C TRP A 99 28.98 -0.07 0.67
N MET A 100 29.19 1.23 0.47
CA MET A 100 30.24 1.97 1.22
C MET A 100 29.84 3.33 1.78
N THR A 101 28.63 3.80 1.51
CA THR A 101 28.08 5.03 2.09
C THR A 101 26.80 4.69 2.83
N ASP A 102 26.70 5.13 4.09
CA ASP A 102 25.42 5.18 4.83
C ASP A 102 24.50 6.30 4.29
N ASP A 103 24.96 6.96 3.22
CA ASP A 103 24.58 8.30 2.84
C ASP A 103 23.85 8.29 1.49
N ALA A 104 22.72 7.60 1.38
CA ALA A 104 21.64 7.98 0.45
C ALA A 104 20.47 8.44 1.32
N TYR A 105 20.59 9.66 1.84
CA TYR A 105 19.72 10.21 2.87
C TYR A 105 18.87 11.26 2.18
N VAL A 106 17.58 11.00 2.18
CA VAL A 106 16.58 11.99 1.88
C VAL A 106 16.13 12.59 3.22
N GLU A 107 16.20 13.91 3.33
CA GLU A 107 15.71 14.65 4.49
C GLU A 107 14.35 15.26 4.16
N PRO A 108 13.34 15.14 5.03
CA PRO A 108 12.09 15.86 4.86
C PRO A 108 12.27 17.36 5.12
N VAL A 109 11.68 18.19 4.27
CA VAL A 109 11.51 19.63 4.49
C VAL A 109 10.12 19.89 5.06
N ASP A 110 10.07 20.61 6.19
CA ASP A 110 8.84 20.81 6.98
C ASP A 110 8.14 19.48 7.36
N PRO A 111 8.83 18.59 8.10
CA PRO A 111 8.29 17.29 8.46
C PRO A 111 7.13 17.39 9.43
N GLY A 112 6.12 16.53 9.25
CA GLY A 112 4.89 16.53 10.04
C GLY A 112 3.81 17.47 9.48
N ALA A 113 4.02 18.03 8.28
CA ALA A 113 3.01 18.82 7.59
C ALA A 113 1.77 17.97 7.29
N SER A 114 0.60 18.46 7.70
CA SER A 114 -0.69 17.78 7.51
C SER A 114 -1.72 18.64 6.76
N GLU A 115 -1.33 19.83 6.33
CA GLU A 115 -2.20 20.81 5.66
C GLU A 115 -1.51 21.36 4.40
N PHE A 116 -2.20 21.30 3.26
CA PHE A 116 -1.67 21.69 1.96
C PHE A 116 -2.69 22.52 1.18
N SER A 117 -2.21 23.33 0.25
CA SER A 117 -3.05 24.18 -0.59
C SER A 117 -3.62 23.37 -1.77
N PRO A 118 -4.81 23.71 -2.30
CA PRO A 118 -5.31 23.15 -3.56
C PRO A 118 -4.36 23.34 -4.76
N ASP A 119 -3.43 24.29 -4.66
CA ASP A 119 -2.43 24.58 -5.68
C ASP A 119 -1.12 23.81 -5.48
N THR A 120 -1.00 22.98 -4.44
CA THR A 120 0.17 22.13 -4.24
C THR A 120 0.21 21.02 -5.29
N ASP A 121 1.21 21.07 -6.18
CA ASP A 121 1.37 20.08 -7.25
C ASP A 121 1.88 18.72 -6.73
N ILE A 122 2.79 18.75 -5.75
CA ILE A 122 3.39 17.58 -5.15
C ILE A 122 3.79 17.85 -3.69
N PHE A 123 3.70 16.83 -2.86
CA PHE A 123 4.35 16.76 -1.55
C PHE A 123 4.74 15.30 -1.26
N TYR A 124 5.42 15.04 -0.16
CA TYR A 124 6.18 13.80 0.02
C TYR A 124 5.85 13.06 1.32
N LEU A 125 5.97 11.73 1.28
CA LEU A 125 6.13 10.91 2.48
C LEU A 125 7.57 10.43 2.51
N VAL A 126 8.34 10.92 3.47
CA VAL A 126 9.76 10.63 3.61
C VAL A 126 9.95 9.71 4.81
N PHE A 127 10.76 8.66 4.65
CA PHE A 127 10.92 7.67 5.71
C PHE A 127 12.31 7.07 5.74
N ALA A 128 12.61 6.46 6.90
CA ALA A 128 13.73 5.54 7.06
C ALA A 128 13.28 4.19 7.58
N VAL A 129 13.98 3.15 7.15
CA VAL A 129 13.73 1.75 7.47
C VAL A 129 15.00 1.07 7.99
N SER A 130 14.82 -0.12 8.55
CA SER A 130 15.93 -1.04 8.75
C SER A 130 16.44 -1.55 7.42
N ALA A 131 17.70 -1.99 7.38
CA ALA A 131 18.26 -2.59 6.17
C ALA A 131 17.37 -3.77 5.75
N LEU A 132 16.95 -3.78 4.49
CA LEU A 132 16.09 -4.81 3.94
C LEU A 132 16.93 -6.05 3.60
N ASP A 133 16.45 -7.22 4.02
CA ASP A 133 17.08 -8.52 3.71
C ASP A 133 16.84 -8.96 2.25
N ALA A 134 15.84 -8.37 1.59
CA ALA A 134 15.49 -8.60 0.20
C ALA A 134 14.90 -7.33 -0.44
N PRO A 135 15.03 -7.14 -1.76
CA PRO A 135 14.36 -6.04 -2.46
C PRO A 135 12.85 -6.06 -2.20
N SER A 136 12.28 -4.91 -1.90
CA SER A 136 10.89 -4.78 -1.46
C SER A 136 10.26 -3.51 -2.04
N GLN A 137 8.92 -3.41 -2.00
CA GLN A 137 8.22 -2.22 -2.49
C GLN A 137 7.37 -1.58 -1.39
N TYR A 138 7.50 -0.27 -1.24
CA TYR A 138 6.58 0.56 -0.48
C TYR A 138 5.62 1.25 -1.45
N ARG A 139 4.33 1.31 -1.11
CA ARG A 139 3.33 2.00 -1.92
C ARG A 139 2.46 2.89 -1.04
N ALA A 140 2.15 4.08 -1.52
CA ALA A 140 1.13 4.95 -0.94
C ALA A 140 -0.10 4.94 -1.84
N ALA A 141 -1.28 4.91 -1.23
CA ALA A 141 -2.56 5.12 -1.90
C ALA A 141 -3.37 6.11 -1.07
N TRP A 142 -3.95 7.14 -1.69
CA TRP A 142 -4.72 8.15 -0.98
C TRP A 142 -6.17 8.26 -1.45
N PHE A 143 -7.04 8.59 -0.51
CA PHE A 143 -8.49 8.58 -0.65
C PHE A 143 -9.07 9.84 -0.03
N HIS A 144 -9.93 10.56 -0.77
CA HIS A 144 -10.69 11.68 -0.23
C HIS A 144 -11.68 11.22 0.85
N MET A 145 -11.84 12.03 1.90
CA MET A 145 -12.78 11.80 2.99
C MET A 145 -13.85 12.90 2.96
N PRO A 146 -14.96 12.73 2.21
CA PRO A 146 -15.94 13.78 1.96
C PRO A 146 -16.68 14.24 3.22
N ASP A 147 -16.85 13.36 4.20
CA ASP A 147 -17.43 13.63 5.52
C ASP A 147 -16.36 13.97 6.58
N GLY A 148 -15.08 13.95 6.19
CA GLY A 148 -13.93 14.13 7.08
C GLY A 148 -13.63 12.97 8.02
N GLN A 149 -14.32 11.82 7.89
CA GLN A 149 -14.18 10.65 8.77
C GLN A 149 -14.00 9.33 8.02
N THR A 150 -14.66 9.15 6.88
CA THR A 150 -14.68 7.91 6.11
C THR A 150 -13.98 8.12 4.77
N PRO A 151 -12.92 7.36 4.45
CA PRO A 151 -12.32 7.42 3.12
C PRO A 151 -13.29 6.90 2.06
N SER A 152 -13.29 7.54 0.89
CA SER A 152 -13.96 7.06 -0.30
C SER A 152 -13.44 5.68 -0.71
N THR A 153 -14.28 4.89 -1.37
CA THR A 153 -13.85 3.65 -2.04
C THR A 153 -13.07 3.93 -3.33
N GLU A 154 -13.22 5.13 -3.90
CA GLU A 154 -12.52 5.56 -5.10
C GLU A 154 -11.11 6.05 -4.76
N LEU A 155 -10.11 5.45 -5.41
CA LEU A 155 -8.71 5.83 -5.29
C LEU A 155 -8.50 7.22 -5.89
N THR A 156 -7.91 8.14 -5.14
CA THR A 156 -7.53 9.47 -5.66
C THR A 156 -6.19 9.42 -6.38
N GLY A 157 -5.24 8.63 -5.89
CA GLY A 157 -3.95 8.42 -6.53
C GLY A 157 -3.08 7.44 -5.76
N THR A 158 -1.97 7.05 -6.37
CA THR A 158 -1.00 6.13 -5.80
C THR A 158 0.41 6.45 -6.28
N ASP A 159 1.39 6.16 -5.45
CA ASP A 159 2.80 6.14 -5.82
C ASP A 159 3.50 4.92 -5.20
N ALA A 160 4.58 4.46 -5.84
CA ALA A 160 5.32 3.25 -5.46
C ALA A 160 6.83 3.47 -5.55
N LEU A 161 7.53 3.11 -4.47
CA LEU A 161 8.98 3.08 -4.40
C LEU A 161 9.47 1.63 -4.28
N PHE A 162 10.24 1.19 -5.28
CA PHE A 162 11.02 -0.03 -5.17
C PHE A 162 12.32 0.27 -4.42
N MET A 163 12.60 -0.51 -3.39
CA MET A 163 13.82 -0.39 -2.61
C MET A 163 14.71 -1.62 -2.79
N GLU A 164 15.98 -1.37 -3.10
CA GLU A 164 17.00 -2.41 -3.19
C GLU A 164 17.49 -2.86 -1.81
N MET A 165 18.26 -3.95 -1.80
CA MET A 165 18.88 -4.46 -0.57
C MET A 165 19.83 -3.40 0.02
N ASN A 166 19.79 -3.24 1.35
CA ASN A 166 20.58 -2.26 2.12
C ASN A 166 20.20 -0.78 1.96
N GLU A 167 19.17 -0.45 1.18
CA GLU A 167 18.61 0.91 1.24
C GLU A 167 17.91 1.14 2.59
N LYS A 168 18.11 2.33 3.16
CA LYS A 168 17.69 2.66 4.53
C LYS A 168 16.74 3.86 4.61
N ALA A 169 16.55 4.57 3.51
CA ALA A 169 15.66 5.72 3.42
C ALA A 169 15.06 5.82 2.03
N GLY A 170 13.90 6.47 1.94
CA GLY A 170 13.17 6.64 0.70
C GLY A 170 12.08 7.68 0.85
N TYR A 171 11.45 8.00 -0.27
CA TYR A 171 10.29 8.88 -0.30
C TYR A 171 9.24 8.38 -1.30
N LEU A 172 7.99 8.72 -1.03
CA LEU A 172 6.86 8.54 -1.94
C LEU A 172 6.30 9.92 -2.29
N GLU A 173 5.83 10.06 -3.51
CA GLU A 173 5.31 11.28 -4.09
C GLU A 173 3.78 11.30 -4.05
N ILE A 174 3.19 12.31 -3.43
CA ILE A 174 1.75 12.56 -3.51
C ILE A 174 1.53 13.71 -4.48
N TYR A 175 1.15 13.34 -5.71
CA TYR A 175 0.85 14.28 -6.78
C TYR A 175 -0.61 14.73 -6.76
N ARG A 176 -0.81 15.95 -7.23
CA ARG A 176 -2.11 16.52 -7.52
C ARG A 176 -2.85 15.66 -8.58
N PRO A 177 -4.10 15.24 -8.30
CA PRO A 177 -4.93 14.54 -9.28
C PRO A 177 -5.20 15.40 -10.53
N GLU A 178 -5.52 14.78 -11.66
CA GLU A 178 -5.81 15.49 -12.91
C GLU A 178 -6.98 16.49 -12.79
N ASP A 179 -8.00 16.17 -11.98
CA ASP A 179 -9.14 17.05 -11.66
C ASP A 179 -8.82 18.08 -10.56
N GLY A 180 -7.60 18.06 -10.03
CA GLY A 180 -7.14 18.87 -8.92
C GLY A 180 -7.58 18.36 -7.56
N TRP A 181 -7.08 19.02 -6.52
CA TRP A 181 -7.44 18.66 -5.16
C TRP A 181 -8.89 19.04 -4.82
N LYS A 182 -9.65 18.10 -4.27
CA LYS A 182 -10.91 18.39 -3.59
C LYS A 182 -10.57 18.89 -2.19
N LYS A 183 -11.20 19.97 -1.74
CA LYS A 183 -11.00 20.47 -0.37
C LYS A 183 -11.45 19.43 0.65
N GLY A 184 -10.79 19.41 1.80
CA GLY A 184 -11.12 18.52 2.92
C GLY A 184 -10.03 17.49 3.20
N LYS A 185 -10.40 16.49 4.00
CA LYS A 185 -9.46 15.49 4.51
C LYS A 185 -9.21 14.38 3.51
N TYR A 186 -8.03 13.80 3.61
CA TYR A 186 -7.59 12.64 2.88
C TYR A 186 -6.96 11.64 3.82
N LEU A 187 -7.15 10.36 3.52
CA LEU A 187 -6.45 9.26 4.17
C LEU A 187 -5.43 8.70 3.18
N VAL A 188 -4.17 8.61 3.61
CA VAL A 188 -3.11 7.85 2.95
C VAL A 188 -3.00 6.50 3.63
N LYS A 189 -3.04 5.42 2.85
CA LYS A 189 -2.69 4.07 3.26
C LYS A 189 -1.31 3.72 2.71
N LEU A 190 -0.46 3.19 3.57
CA LEU A 190 0.88 2.73 3.25
C LEU A 190 0.90 1.22 3.17
N TYR A 191 1.45 0.68 2.10
CA TYR A 191 1.53 -0.75 1.84
C TYR A 191 3.00 -1.18 1.78
N PHE A 192 3.25 -2.40 2.23
CA PHE A 192 4.52 -3.10 2.02
C PHE A 192 4.25 -4.41 1.29
N GLU A 193 4.79 -4.54 0.10
CA GLU A 193 4.41 -5.61 -0.82
C GLU A 193 5.53 -5.97 -1.81
N SER A 194 5.31 -7.08 -2.51
CA SER A 194 6.15 -7.44 -3.66
C SER A 194 5.73 -6.65 -4.90
N PRO A 195 6.67 -6.28 -5.79
CA PRO A 195 6.33 -5.57 -7.01
C PRO A 195 5.29 -6.29 -7.88
N GLY A 196 4.41 -5.50 -8.49
CA GLY A 196 3.37 -6.00 -9.40
C GLY A 196 2.13 -6.58 -8.72
N GLN A 197 2.00 -6.48 -7.40
CA GLN A 197 0.77 -6.83 -6.70
C GLN A 197 -0.26 -5.68 -6.71
N ASP A 198 -1.53 -6.07 -6.68
CA ASP A 198 -2.66 -5.16 -6.46
C ASP A 198 -2.69 -4.69 -5.00
N LEU A 199 -3.25 -3.50 -4.76
CA LEU A 199 -3.44 -2.97 -3.41
C LEU A 199 -4.30 -3.93 -2.59
N TYR A 200 -3.72 -4.50 -1.54
CA TYR A 200 -4.37 -5.48 -0.69
C TYR A 200 -4.39 -5.01 0.76
N GLU A 201 -5.59 -4.90 1.35
CA GLU A 201 -5.78 -4.30 2.68
C GLU A 201 -4.93 -4.94 3.79
N PRO A 202 -4.72 -6.28 3.83
CA PRO A 202 -3.82 -6.91 4.80
C PRO A 202 -2.34 -6.50 4.68
N ASN A 203 -1.91 -5.91 3.56
CA ASN A 203 -0.55 -5.41 3.37
C ASN A 203 -0.39 -3.96 3.86
N VAL A 204 -1.45 -3.33 4.36
CA VAL A 204 -1.36 -2.00 4.95
C VAL A 204 -0.48 -2.07 6.20
N ILE A 205 0.56 -1.25 6.23
CA ILE A 205 1.49 -1.14 7.35
C ILE A 205 1.28 0.15 8.14
N GLY A 206 0.49 1.09 7.65
CA GLY A 206 0.16 2.30 8.39
C GLY A 206 -0.74 3.24 7.61
N THR A 207 -1.31 4.20 8.31
CA THR A 207 -2.12 5.26 7.71
C THR A 207 -1.65 6.63 8.15
N MET A 208 -1.81 7.62 7.27
CA MET A 208 -1.56 9.02 7.55
C MET A 208 -2.74 9.84 7.02
N ALA A 209 -2.94 11.04 7.53
CA ALA A 209 -4.02 11.91 7.09
C ALA A 209 -3.51 13.32 6.79
N PHE A 210 -4.01 13.92 5.72
CA PHE A 210 -3.74 15.32 5.39
C PHE A 210 -5.04 16.03 5.03
N THR A 211 -4.99 17.36 5.03
CA THR A 211 -6.14 18.19 4.68
C THR A 211 -5.74 19.16 3.59
N ILE A 212 -6.59 19.30 2.57
CA ILE A 212 -6.49 20.37 1.58
C ILE A 212 -7.33 21.56 2.06
N THR A 213 -6.67 22.70 2.29
CA THR A 213 -7.25 23.93 2.85
C THR A 213 -6.78 25.16 2.05
N ASP A 214 -7.57 26.23 2.05
CA ASP A 214 -7.21 27.51 1.40
C ASP A 214 -5.97 28.18 1.99
#